data_AF-A0AAV5DHW9-F1
#
_entry.id   AF-A0AAV5DHW9-F1
#
_cell.length_a   1.000
_cell.length_b   1.000
_cell.length_c   1.000
_cell.angle_alpha   90.00
_cell.angle_beta   90.00
_cell.angle_gamma   90.00
#
_symmetry.space_group_name_H-M   'P 1'
#
loop_
_entity.id
_entity.type
_entity.pdbx_description
1 polymer ?
#
loop_
_entity_poly.entity_id
_entity_poly.type
_entity_poly.pdbx_seq_one_letter_code
_entity_poly.pdbx_strand_id
1 'polypeptide(L)'
;MGLQIREMMYEKIKINKIMSRITGKSEEQIDEDTKFDHFMSPWEAKDYGLVDQIIDEGKPGLVAPLAGSVPPPKSRVWYLWKASGPTRKIMKDLPSESKLFQNGYGAAENDEKLKEASTT
;
A
#
# COMPACT_ATOMS: atom_id res chain seq x y z
N MET A 1 -21.28 33.56 -15.54
CA MET A 1 -21.44 32.29 -16.27
C MET A 1 -20.27 31.98 -17.22
N GLY A 2 -19.67 32.94 -17.94
CA GLY A 2 -18.54 32.66 -18.85
C GLY A 2 -17.24 32.18 -18.20
N LEU A 3 -16.96 32.55 -16.95
CA LEU A 3 -15.77 32.10 -16.21
C LEU A 3 -15.83 30.60 -15.91
N GLN A 4 -17.01 30.09 -15.52
CA GLN A 4 -17.21 28.68 -15.20
C GLN A 4 -17.03 27.79 -16.43
N ILE A 5 -17.53 28.23 -17.59
CA ILE A 5 -17.38 27.51 -18.86
C ILE A 5 -15.89 27.45 -19.27
N ARG A 6 -15.15 28.55 -19.07
CA ARG A 6 -13.70 28.59 -19.34
C ARG A 6 -12.93 27.64 -18.44
N GLU A 7 -13.27 27.60 -17.15
CA GLU A 7 -12.65 26.67 -16.20
C GLU A 7 -12.93 25.21 -16.57
N MET A 8 -14.19 24.89 -16.90
CA MET A 8 -14.58 23.55 -17.35
C MET A 8 -13.81 23.12 -18.60
N MET A 9 -13.64 24.02 -19.57
CA MET A 9 -12.86 23.73 -20.79
C MET A 9 -11.38 23.52 -20.48
N TYR A 10 -10.82 24.32 -19.56
CA TYR A 10 -9.44 24.19 -19.12
C TYR A 10 -9.19 22.85 -18.43
N GLU A 11 -10.10 22.42 -17.55
CA GLU A 11 -10.04 21.11 -16.89
C GLU A 11 -10.12 19.96 -17.88
N LYS A 12 -11.05 20.02 -18.85
CA LYS A 12 -11.16 18.99 -19.92
C LYS A 12 -9.84 18.80 -20.66
N ILE A 13 -9.24 19.90 -21.13
CA ILE A 13 -7.96 19.87 -21.86
C ILE A 13 -6.85 19.29 -20.97
N LYS A 14 -6.80 19.70 -19.70
CA LYS A 14 -5.79 19.21 -18.75
C LYS A 14 -5.90 17.70 -18.52
N ILE A 15 -7.11 17.18 -18.33
CA ILE A 15 -7.35 15.75 -18.14
C ILE A 15 -6.96 14.96 -19.40
N ASN A 16 -7.38 15.42 -20.59
CA ASN A 16 -7.06 14.74 -21.85
C ASN A 16 -5.55 14.66 -22.10
N LYS A 17 -4.81 15.71 -21.75
CA LYS A 17 -3.34 15.73 -21.82
C LYS A 17 -2.67 14.74 -20.86
N ILE A 18 -3.20 14.59 -19.65
CA ILE A 18 -2.70 13.60 -18.68
C ILE A 18 -2.97 12.20 -19.19
N MET A 19 -4.19 11.93 -19.66
CA MET A 19 -4.58 10.63 -20.22
C MET A 19 -3.73 10.25 -21.44
N SER A 20 -3.45 11.22 -22.32
CA SER A 20 -2.59 11.02 -23.51
C SER A 20 -1.18 10.61 -23.12
N ARG A 21 -0.60 11.29 -22.12
CA ARG A 21 0.74 10.96 -21.64
C ARG A 21 0.83 9.55 -21.03
N ILE A 22 -0.19 9.12 -20.30
CA ILE A 22 -0.19 7.83 -19.59
C ILE A 22 -0.40 6.68 -20.59
N THR A 23 -1.39 6.83 -21.48
CA THR A 23 -1.81 5.77 -22.42
C THR A 23 -1.00 5.73 -23.71
N GLY A 24 -0.28 6.81 -24.02
CA GLY A 24 0.45 6.95 -25.28
C GLY A 24 -0.44 7.26 -26.49
N LYS A 25 -1.74 7.47 -26.29
CA LYS A 25 -2.70 7.80 -27.37
C LYS A 25 -2.70 9.29 -27.70
N SER A 26 -3.16 9.64 -28.90
CA SER A 26 -3.29 11.05 -29.30
C SER A 26 -4.37 11.76 -28.48
N GLU A 27 -4.21 13.07 -28.29
CA GLU A 27 -5.21 13.90 -27.59
C GLU A 27 -6.58 13.88 -28.30
N GLU A 28 -6.59 13.79 -29.64
CA GLU A 28 -7.81 13.70 -30.45
C GLU A 28 -8.59 12.41 -30.18
N GLN A 29 -7.89 11.26 -30.09
CA GLN A 29 -8.53 9.98 -29.81
C GLN A 29 -9.15 9.97 -28.41
N ILE A 30 -8.46 10.54 -27.42
CA ILE A 30 -8.97 10.64 -26.06
C ILE A 30 -10.16 11.60 -26.00
N ASP A 31 -10.15 12.68 -26.78
CA ASP A 31 -11.30 13.58 -26.84
C ASP A 31 -12.57 12.85 -27.32
N GLU A 32 -12.45 12.04 -28.37
CA GLU A 32 -13.56 11.21 -28.86
C GLU A 32 -13.99 10.16 -27.83
N ASP A 33 -13.03 9.45 -27.24
CA ASP A 33 -13.30 8.37 -26.27
C ASP A 33 -13.91 8.91 -24.96
N THR A 34 -13.65 10.17 -24.60
CA THR A 34 -14.16 10.83 -23.38
C THR A 34 -15.40 11.70 -23.60
N LYS A 35 -15.92 11.80 -24.83
CA LYS A 35 -17.19 12.51 -25.09
C LYS A 35 -18.37 11.84 -24.38
N PHE A 36 -18.33 10.53 -24.24
CA PHE A 36 -19.32 9.72 -23.53
C PHE A 36 -18.62 8.73 -22.62
N ASP A 37 -19.37 8.10 -21.71
CA ASP A 37 -18.85 7.06 -20.85
C ASP A 37 -18.48 5.83 -21.67
N HIS A 38 -17.17 5.57 -21.81
CA HIS A 38 -16.65 4.42 -22.52
C HIS A 38 -16.20 3.34 -21.51
N PHE A 39 -17.02 2.31 -21.34
CA PHE A 39 -16.71 1.17 -20.48
C PHE A 39 -15.85 0.16 -21.24
N MET A 40 -14.74 -0.27 -20.62
CA MET A 40 -13.82 -1.26 -21.18
C MET A 40 -13.74 -2.48 -20.29
N SER A 41 -13.60 -3.65 -20.89
CA SER A 41 -13.19 -4.86 -20.17
C SER A 41 -11.74 -4.72 -19.66
N PRO A 42 -11.31 -5.51 -18.66
CA PRO A 42 -9.93 -5.45 -18.17
C PRO A 42 -8.88 -5.68 -19.27
N TRP A 43 -9.18 -6.58 -20.22
CA TRP A 43 -8.33 -6.88 -21.37
C TRP A 43 -8.21 -5.68 -22.32
N GLU A 44 -9.33 -5.05 -22.66
CA GLU A 44 -9.34 -3.83 -23.48
C GLU A 44 -8.65 -2.67 -22.77
N ALA A 45 -8.82 -2.51 -21.46
CA ALA A 45 -8.15 -1.47 -20.67
C ALA A 45 -6.62 -1.65 -20.63
N LYS A 46 -6.15 -2.91 -20.64
CA LYS A 46 -4.73 -3.23 -20.76
C LYS A 46 -4.21 -2.84 -22.14
N ASP A 47 -4.90 -3.22 -23.20
CA ASP A 47 -4.51 -2.87 -24.57
C ASP A 47 -4.59 -1.35 -24.83
N TYR A 48 -5.50 -0.66 -24.12
CA TYR A 48 -5.59 0.80 -24.12
C TYR A 48 -4.38 1.47 -23.44
N GLY A 49 -3.65 0.74 -22.58
CA GLY A 49 -2.54 1.28 -21.78
C GLY A 49 -2.98 1.95 -20.48
N LEU A 50 -4.19 1.65 -19.98
CA LEU A 50 -4.67 2.12 -18.67
C LEU A 50 -4.24 1.18 -17.54
N VAL A 51 -4.03 -0.10 -17.85
CA VAL A 51 -3.71 -1.15 -16.88
C VAL A 51 -2.48 -1.91 -17.36
N ASP A 52 -1.52 -2.15 -16.48
CA ASP A 52 -0.30 -2.89 -16.85
C ASP A 52 -0.58 -4.39 -17.00
N GLN A 53 -1.22 -5.00 -16.00
CA GLN A 53 -1.44 -6.45 -15.93
C GLN A 53 -2.77 -6.78 -15.26
N ILE A 54 -3.38 -7.88 -15.70
CA ILE A 54 -4.63 -8.41 -15.17
C ILE A 54 -4.29 -9.63 -14.31
N ILE A 55 -4.88 -9.66 -13.12
CA ILE A 55 -4.65 -10.67 -12.10
C ILE A 55 -5.74 -11.72 -12.21
N ASP A 56 -5.36 -12.93 -12.63
CA ASP A 56 -6.26 -14.09 -12.69
C ASP A 56 -5.88 -15.08 -11.57
N GLU A 57 -6.87 -15.71 -10.93
CA GLU A 57 -6.69 -16.66 -9.82
C GLU A 57 -5.81 -17.89 -10.16
N GLY A 58 -5.52 -18.11 -11.44
CA GLY A 58 -4.75 -19.26 -11.94
C GLY A 58 -3.27 -19.02 -12.27
N LYS A 59 -2.74 -17.78 -12.14
CA LYS A 59 -1.31 -17.49 -12.40
C LYS A 59 -0.56 -17.30 -11.07
N PRO A 60 0.28 -18.26 -10.62
CA PRO A 60 1.00 -18.22 -9.33
C PRO A 60 2.19 -17.23 -9.33
N GLY A 61 1.96 -16.00 -9.78
CA GLY A 61 2.97 -14.94 -9.87
C GLY A 61 2.39 -13.54 -10.11
N LEU A 62 1.10 -13.45 -10.44
CA LEU A 62 0.34 -12.22 -10.59
C LEU A 62 -0.79 -12.13 -9.57
N VAL A 63 -0.65 -12.73 -8.40
CA VAL A 63 -1.53 -12.38 -7.28
C VAL A 63 -1.12 -10.97 -6.87
N ALA A 64 -2.08 -10.03 -6.70
CA ALA A 64 -1.80 -8.77 -6.00
C ALA A 64 -0.97 -9.16 -4.77
N PRO A 65 0.11 -8.45 -4.40
CA PRO A 65 0.79 -8.79 -3.17
C PRO A 65 -0.28 -8.74 -2.09
N LEU A 66 -0.72 -9.91 -1.63
CA LEU A 66 -1.44 -10.08 -0.38
C LEU A 66 -0.41 -9.84 0.73
N ALA A 67 0.41 -8.78 0.59
CA ALA A 67 1.76 -8.67 1.10
C ALA A 67 2.40 -10.05 1.32
N GLY A 68 3.17 -10.57 0.36
CA GLY A 68 4.10 -11.67 0.70
C GLY A 68 4.75 -11.29 2.02
N SER A 69 4.56 -12.11 3.07
CA SER A 69 4.68 -11.73 4.48
C SER A 69 6.07 -11.16 4.80
N VAL A 70 6.30 -9.92 4.43
CA VAL A 70 7.33 -9.09 5.01
C VAL A 70 6.60 -8.48 6.19
N PRO A 71 6.76 -9.05 7.40
CA PRO A 71 6.13 -8.46 8.57
C PRO A 71 6.54 -6.98 8.63
N PRO A 72 5.62 -6.08 9.00
CA PRO A 72 5.94 -4.67 9.08
C PRO A 72 7.24 -4.48 9.87
N PRO A 73 8.13 -3.57 9.43
CA PRO A 73 9.39 -3.35 10.11
C PRO A 73 9.11 -3.07 11.58
N LYS A 74 9.81 -3.80 12.45
CA LYS A 74 9.62 -3.71 13.90
C LYS A 74 9.97 -2.29 14.34
N SER A 75 8.99 -1.57 14.88
CA SER A 75 9.22 -0.25 15.47
C SER A 75 10.11 -0.37 16.71
N ARG A 76 10.71 0.73 17.18
CA ARG A 76 11.53 0.73 18.41
C ARG A 76 10.76 0.33 19.67
N VAL A 77 9.45 0.11 19.56
CA VAL A 77 8.53 -0.28 20.65
C VAL A 77 7.83 -1.62 20.38
N TRP A 78 8.20 -2.32 19.31
CA TRP A 78 7.57 -3.59 18.90
C TRP A 78 7.61 -4.67 19.99
N TYR A 79 8.60 -4.62 20.89
CA TYR A 79 8.75 -5.58 22.00
C TYR A 79 7.62 -5.50 23.03
N LEU A 80 6.91 -4.39 23.12
CA LEU A 80 5.81 -4.18 24.08
C LEU A 80 4.55 -4.99 23.73
N TRP A 81 4.44 -5.47 22.49
CA TRP A 81 3.22 -6.10 21.96
C TRP A 81 3.35 -7.62 21.75
N LYS A 82 4.44 -8.26 22.20
CA LYS A 82 4.56 -9.72 22.18
C LYS A 82 3.76 -10.37 23.32
N ALA A 83 2.46 -10.52 23.14
CA ALA A 83 1.64 -11.37 24.00
C ALA A 83 1.70 -12.83 23.51
N SER A 84 2.81 -13.53 23.75
CA SER A 84 2.95 -14.96 23.46
C SER A 84 2.96 -15.75 24.76
N GLY A 85 1.86 -16.44 25.07
CA GLY A 85 1.73 -17.32 26.23
C GLY A 85 0.28 -17.52 26.71
N PRO A 86 0.04 -18.39 27.71
CA PRO A 86 -1.31 -18.62 28.24
C PRO A 86 -1.94 -17.33 28.83
N THR A 87 -3.23 -17.12 28.57
CA THR A 87 -3.99 -15.87 28.78
C THR A 87 -3.81 -15.20 30.15
N ARG A 88 -3.61 -15.97 31.22
CA ARG A 88 -3.41 -15.44 32.58
C ARG A 88 -2.05 -14.75 32.80
N LYS A 89 -1.01 -15.12 32.03
CA LYS A 89 0.31 -14.47 32.09
C LYS A 89 0.36 -13.20 31.26
N ILE A 90 -0.36 -13.19 30.12
CA ILE A 90 -0.48 -12.01 29.24
C ILE A 90 -1.00 -10.79 30.03
N MET A 91 -2.10 -10.93 30.78
CA MET A 91 -2.69 -9.81 31.53
C MET A 91 -1.76 -9.20 32.58
N LYS A 92 -0.76 -9.96 33.07
CA LYS A 92 0.26 -9.46 33.99
C LYS A 92 1.39 -8.74 33.28
N ASP A 93 1.71 -9.12 32.05
CA ASP A 93 2.87 -8.61 31.30
C ASP A 93 2.50 -7.58 30.23
N LEU A 94 1.27 -7.06 30.26
CA LEU A 94 0.87 -5.93 29.44
C LEU A 94 1.72 -4.69 29.77
N PRO A 95 2.12 -3.92 28.74
CA PRO A 95 2.87 -2.69 28.93
C PRO A 95 1.96 -1.62 29.56
N SER A 96 2.01 -1.50 30.89
CA SER A 96 1.39 -0.39 31.62
C SER A 96 2.38 0.76 31.75
N GLU A 97 1.89 2.00 31.80
CA GLU A 97 2.73 3.19 31.97
C GLU A 97 3.65 3.07 33.19
N SER A 98 3.16 2.48 34.29
CA SER A 98 3.93 2.19 35.50
C SER A 98 5.17 1.30 35.24
N LYS A 99 5.10 0.34 34.31
CA LYS A 99 6.21 -0.54 33.95
C LYS A 99 7.17 0.10 32.95
N LEU A 100 6.67 0.98 32.09
CA LEU A 100 7.49 1.74 31.15
C LEU A 100 8.45 2.69 31.88
N PHE A 101 8.00 3.30 32.98
CA PHE A 101 8.87 4.15 33.82
C PHE A 101 9.92 3.36 34.60
N GLN A 102 9.63 2.12 35.00
CA GLN A 102 10.58 1.27 35.75
C GLN A 102 11.67 0.66 34.85
N ASN A 103 11.32 0.24 33.63
CA ASN A 103 12.26 -0.42 32.71
C ASN A 103 13.15 0.53 31.89
N GLY A 104 12.93 1.85 31.98
CA GLY A 104 13.67 2.89 31.24
C GLY A 104 15.18 3.01 31.56
N TYR A 105 15.72 2.21 32.49
CA TYR A 105 17.13 2.27 32.89
C TYR A 105 17.94 0.97 32.72
N GLY A 106 17.37 -0.12 32.18
CA GLY A 106 18.02 -1.46 32.26
C GLY A 106 18.18 -2.31 30.99
N ALA A 107 17.80 -1.82 29.81
CA ALA A 107 17.69 -2.68 28.61
C ALA A 107 18.88 -2.57 27.63
N ALA A 108 20.12 -2.48 28.13
CA ALA A 108 21.32 -2.47 27.29
C ALA A 108 22.09 -3.82 27.28
N GLU A 109 21.79 -4.77 28.16
CA GLU A 109 22.64 -5.96 28.39
C GLU A 109 22.16 -7.26 27.73
N ASN A 110 20.96 -7.33 27.16
CA ASN A 110 20.35 -8.63 26.79
C ASN A 110 20.26 -8.91 25.28
N ASP A 111 20.77 -8.02 24.42
CA ASP A 111 20.70 -8.19 22.96
C ASP A 111 21.76 -9.16 22.40
N GLU A 112 22.82 -9.50 23.15
CA GLU A 112 23.87 -10.42 22.69
C GLU A 112 23.41 -11.90 22.69
N LYS A 113 22.59 -12.33 23.66
CA LYS A 113 22.17 -13.74 23.79
C LYS A 113 21.18 -14.22 22.74
N LEU A 114 20.50 -13.32 22.03
CA LEU A 114 19.51 -13.70 21.00
C LEU A 114 20.14 -13.95 19.62
N LYS A 115 21.40 -13.52 19.40
CA LYS A 115 22.10 -13.77 18.13
C LYS A 115 22.75 -15.15 18.06
N GLU A 116 23.18 -15.73 19.19
CA GLU A 116 23.82 -17.05 19.23
C GLU A 116 22.83 -18.20 18.97
N ALA A 117 21.57 -18.06 19.40
CA ALA A 117 20.53 -19.08 19.21
C ALA A 117 20.01 -19.21 17.77
N SER A 118 20.40 -18.32 16.85
CA SER A 118 20.01 -18.38 15.43
C SER A 118 21.06 -19.00 14.51
N THR A 119 22.16 -19.51 15.07
CA THR A 119 23.29 -20.12 14.34
C THR A 119 23.59 -21.57 14.75
N THR A 120 22.59 -22.30 15.23
CA THR A 120 22.64 -23.77 15.36
C THR A 120 21.32 -24.37 14.90
#